data_AF-A0A9E1K7D2-F1
#
_entry.id   AF-A0A9E1K7D2-F1
#
_cell.length_a   1.000
_cell.length_b   1.000
_cell.length_c   1.000
_cell.angle_alpha   90.00
_cell.angle_beta   90.00
_cell.angle_gamma   90.00
#
_symmetry.space_group_name_H-M   'P 1'
#
loop_
_entity.id
_entity.type
_entity.pdbx_description
1 polymer ?
#
loop_
_entity_poly.entity_id
_entity_poly.type
_entity_poly.pdbx_seq_one_letter_code
_entity_poly.pdbx_strand_id
1 'polypeptide(L)'
;MKRSIKEVCMLSIMSFLVIGFLVTPAIGGGNGPADGFTIHVQAPHMMANGTTGGPYHHYCKGVQGGEILQCLLFESTAPDAKLVAVEYFIEKKLARKNVPLIQWNRNFHDHQVEIDTGRVAILDIEDPKKVQALAEAAGKTDGVIFHLWGKNQVVPDGTVTIPNSLGHVYRTK
;
A
#
# COMPACT_ATOMS: atom_id res chain seq x y z
N MET A 1 21.30 -12.43 53.37
CA MET A 1 20.25 -12.00 52.42
C MET A 1 20.74 -12.16 50.98
N LYS A 2 20.47 -13.30 50.35
CA LYS A 2 20.63 -13.50 48.89
C LYS A 2 19.42 -14.31 48.42
N ARG A 3 18.29 -13.63 48.20
CA ARG A 3 17.12 -14.24 47.59
C ARG A 3 17.28 -14.13 46.07
N SER A 4 17.16 -15.29 45.44
CA SER A 4 17.53 -15.61 44.06
C SER A 4 16.71 -14.80 43.05
N ILE A 5 17.39 -14.01 42.21
CA ILE A 5 16.82 -13.33 41.05
C ILE A 5 16.49 -14.32 39.91
N LYS A 6 16.88 -15.61 40.04
CA LYS A 6 16.75 -16.59 38.94
C LYS A 6 15.33 -17.11 38.69
N GLU A 7 14.40 -16.98 39.63
CA GLU A 7 13.05 -17.58 39.46
C GLU A 7 12.09 -16.72 38.63
N VAL A 8 12.33 -15.42 38.50
CA VAL A 8 11.42 -14.53 37.75
C VAL A 8 11.57 -14.69 36.23
N CYS A 9 12.71 -15.17 35.73
CA CYS A 9 12.94 -15.31 34.29
C CYS A 9 12.31 -16.55 33.65
N MET A 10 12.01 -17.61 34.40
CA MET A 10 11.47 -18.86 33.81
C MET A 10 9.95 -18.83 33.54
N LEU A 11 9.20 -17.95 34.22
CA LEU A 11 7.75 -17.83 34.04
C LEU A 11 7.34 -17.09 32.76
N SER A 12 8.25 -16.34 32.13
CA SER A 12 7.93 -15.57 30.91
C SER A 12 7.99 -16.41 29.63
N ILE A 13 8.85 -17.44 29.57
CA ILE A 13 9.03 -18.27 28.37
C ILE A 13 7.90 -19.30 28.20
N MET A 14 7.33 -19.83 29.31
CA MET A 14 6.20 -20.77 29.22
C MET A 14 4.90 -20.13 28.74
N SER A 15 4.71 -18.82 28.94
CA SER A 15 3.46 -18.13 28.54
C SER A 15 3.30 -18.00 27.02
N PHE A 16 4.39 -17.95 26.26
CA PHE A 16 4.31 -17.95 24.78
C PHE A 16 4.06 -19.35 24.20
N LEU A 17 4.44 -20.42 24.90
CA LEU A 17 4.25 -21.79 24.42
C LEU A 17 2.77 -22.20 24.40
N VAL A 18 1.95 -21.64 25.29
CA VAL A 18 0.51 -21.95 25.39
C VAL A 18 -0.30 -21.28 24.27
N ILE A 19 0.17 -20.16 23.72
CA ILE A 19 -0.51 -19.46 22.61
C ILE A 19 -0.43 -20.27 21.29
N GLY A 20 0.59 -21.14 21.14
CA GLY A 20 0.79 -21.93 19.93
C GLY A 20 -0.28 -22.99 19.64
N PHE A 21 -1.11 -23.36 20.64
CA PHE A 21 -2.11 -24.42 20.48
C PHE A 21 -3.56 -23.93 20.27
N LEU A 22 -3.80 -22.61 20.27
CA LEU A 22 -5.14 -22.03 20.07
C LEU A 22 -5.28 -21.22 18.77
N VAL A 23 -4.27 -21.22 17.91
CA VAL A 23 -4.36 -20.65 16.57
C VAL A 23 -5.14 -21.60 15.66
N THR A 24 -6.47 -21.56 15.77
CA THR A 24 -7.30 -21.93 14.62
C THR A 24 -6.83 -21.03 13.47
N PRO A 25 -6.42 -21.56 12.32
CA PRO A 25 -6.13 -20.70 11.18
C PRO A 25 -7.37 -19.84 10.94
N ALA A 26 -7.19 -18.53 10.84
CA ALA A 26 -8.20 -17.66 10.28
C ALA A 26 -8.30 -18.04 8.80
N ILE A 27 -9.02 -19.14 8.52
CA ILE A 27 -9.38 -19.51 7.16
C ILE A 27 -10.47 -18.50 6.81
N GLY A 28 -10.06 -17.36 6.25
CA GLY A 28 -10.95 -16.59 5.42
C GLY A 28 -11.45 -17.56 4.36
N GLY A 29 -12.68 -18.08 4.51
CA GLY A 29 -13.31 -18.83 3.44
C GLY A 29 -13.26 -17.98 2.18
N GLY A 30 -12.97 -18.61 1.04
CA GLY A 30 -12.79 -17.90 -0.23
C GLY A 30 -13.95 -16.94 -0.53
N ASN A 31 -13.63 -15.84 -1.23
CA ASN A 31 -14.46 -14.64 -1.41
C ASN A 31 -14.55 -13.75 -0.15
N GLY A 32 -13.53 -13.80 0.71
CA GLY A 32 -13.39 -12.91 1.86
C GLY A 32 -12.81 -11.54 1.50
N PRO A 33 -12.77 -10.60 2.45
CA PRO A 33 -12.20 -9.26 2.23
C PRO A 33 -10.69 -9.24 2.00
N ALA A 34 -9.98 -10.36 2.18
CA ALA A 34 -8.56 -10.48 1.81
C ALA A 34 -8.37 -10.91 0.35
N ASP A 35 -9.41 -11.38 -0.33
CA ASP A 35 -9.34 -11.87 -1.71
C ASP A 35 -9.56 -10.75 -2.74
N GLY A 36 -9.29 -11.05 -4.01
CA GLY A 36 -9.69 -10.23 -5.16
C GLY A 36 -8.69 -9.15 -5.62
N PHE A 37 -7.52 -9.06 -4.99
CA PHE A 37 -6.42 -8.17 -5.41
C PHE A 37 -5.72 -8.69 -6.67
N THR A 38 -6.35 -8.48 -7.82
CA THR A 38 -5.99 -9.08 -9.12
C THR A 38 -5.39 -8.08 -10.10
N ILE A 39 -5.43 -6.78 -9.78
CA ILE A 39 -4.80 -5.73 -10.58
C ILE A 39 -3.38 -5.54 -10.04
N HIS A 40 -2.37 -5.72 -10.89
CA HIS A 40 -0.96 -5.56 -10.51
C HIS A 40 -0.31 -4.40 -11.26
N VAL A 41 0.07 -3.36 -10.51
CA VAL A 41 0.77 -2.18 -11.01
C VAL A 41 2.10 -2.02 -10.29
N GLN A 42 3.12 -1.50 -10.96
CA GLN A 42 4.40 -1.16 -10.36
C GLN A 42 4.71 0.32 -10.61
N ALA A 43 5.06 1.06 -9.56
CA ALA A 43 5.41 2.48 -9.67
C ALA A 43 6.43 2.89 -8.59
N PRO A 44 7.36 3.81 -8.89
CA PRO A 44 8.22 4.44 -7.89
C PRO A 44 7.49 5.58 -7.17
N HIS A 45 7.89 5.87 -5.93
CA HIS A 45 7.31 6.96 -5.13
C HIS A 45 8.31 8.06 -4.81
N MET A 46 7.83 9.30 -4.71
CA MET A 46 8.57 10.42 -4.16
C MET A 46 8.41 10.42 -2.64
N MET A 47 9.46 10.00 -1.94
CA MET A 47 9.47 9.86 -0.48
C MET A 47 9.50 11.23 0.20
N ALA A 48 9.12 11.28 1.49
CA ALA A 48 9.07 12.52 2.26
C ALA A 48 10.41 13.27 2.37
N ASN A 49 11.54 12.57 2.22
CA ASN A 49 12.88 13.15 2.19
C ASN A 49 13.35 13.59 0.79
N GLY A 50 12.46 13.57 -0.21
CA GLY A 50 12.76 13.94 -1.60
C GLY A 50 13.51 12.89 -2.41
N THR A 51 13.76 11.71 -1.85
CA THR A 51 14.37 10.60 -2.59
C THR A 51 13.33 9.75 -3.31
N THR A 52 13.75 9.07 -4.38
CA THR A 52 12.93 8.06 -5.05
C THR A 52 12.94 6.75 -4.26
N GLY A 53 11.76 6.25 -3.92
CA GLY A 53 11.54 4.91 -3.35
C GLY A 53 10.96 3.94 -4.37
N GLY A 54 11.05 2.64 -4.08
CA GLY A 54 10.51 1.59 -4.93
C GLY A 54 11.42 1.23 -6.14
N PRO A 55 10.84 0.77 -7.26
CA PRO A 55 9.41 0.70 -7.54
C PRO A 55 8.69 -0.33 -6.65
N TYR A 56 7.48 -0.02 -6.22
CA TYR A 56 6.68 -0.89 -5.35
C TYR A 56 5.63 -1.65 -6.16
N HIS A 57 5.20 -2.80 -5.67
CA HIS A 57 4.19 -3.64 -6.30
C HIS A 57 2.82 -3.41 -5.67
N HIS A 58 1.90 -2.80 -6.41
CA HIS A 58 0.55 -2.48 -6.01
C HIS A 58 -0.36 -3.61 -6.47
N TYR A 59 -0.87 -4.40 -5.53
CA TYR A 59 -1.95 -5.35 -5.77
C TYR A 59 -3.25 -4.70 -5.36
N CYS A 60 -4.13 -4.47 -6.31
CA CYS A 60 -5.32 -3.64 -6.15
C CYS A 60 -6.61 -4.42 -6.41
N LYS A 61 -7.68 -3.99 -5.74
CA LYS A 61 -9.04 -4.45 -6.02
C LYS A 61 -10.06 -3.32 -5.92
N GLY A 62 -11.13 -3.44 -6.69
CA GLY A 62 -12.24 -2.50 -6.64
C GLY A 62 -13.09 -2.67 -5.38
N VAL A 63 -13.49 -1.53 -4.81
CA VAL A 63 -14.50 -1.39 -3.76
C VAL A 63 -15.45 -0.25 -4.12
N GLN A 64 -16.54 -0.09 -3.37
CA GLN A 64 -17.56 0.94 -3.64
C GLN A 64 -18.01 0.94 -5.11
N GLY A 65 -18.43 -0.22 -5.62
CA GLY A 65 -18.88 -0.36 -7.01
C GLY A 65 -17.80 -0.10 -8.08
N GLY A 66 -16.53 -0.01 -7.69
CA GLY A 66 -15.40 0.26 -8.59
C GLY A 66 -14.93 1.72 -8.63
N GLU A 67 -15.55 2.62 -7.85
CA GLU A 67 -15.13 4.03 -7.76
C GLU A 67 -13.80 4.21 -7.01
N ILE A 68 -13.41 3.21 -6.22
CA ILE A 68 -12.15 3.18 -5.48
C ILE A 68 -11.46 1.83 -5.73
N LEU A 69 -10.18 1.86 -6.06
CA LEU A 69 -9.31 0.69 -5.88
C LEU A 69 -8.56 0.84 -4.57
N GLN A 70 -8.61 -0.19 -3.71
CA GLN A 70 -7.73 -0.30 -2.56
C GLN A 70 -6.55 -1.20 -2.92
N CYS A 71 -5.35 -0.79 -2.55
CA CYS A 71 -4.11 -1.45 -2.95
C CYS A 71 -3.24 -1.81 -1.75
N LEU A 72 -2.66 -3.00 -1.80
CA LEU A 72 -1.58 -3.46 -0.94
C LEU A 72 -0.27 -3.27 -1.68
N LEU A 73 0.71 -2.59 -1.07
CA LEU A 73 1.97 -2.26 -1.71
C LEU A 73 3.13 -3.02 -1.06
N PHE A 74 3.86 -3.79 -1.86
CA PHE A 74 4.98 -4.61 -1.42
C PHE A 74 6.31 -4.18 -2.04
N GLU A 75 7.43 -4.45 -1.36
CA GLU A 75 8.79 -4.18 -1.88
C GLU A 75 9.17 -5.05 -3.09
N SER A 76 8.55 -6.22 -3.23
CA SER A 76 8.79 -7.17 -4.32
C SER A 76 7.61 -8.11 -4.49
N THR A 77 7.71 -9.05 -5.44
CA THR A 77 6.76 -10.15 -5.64
C THR A 77 7.10 -11.41 -4.83
N ALA A 78 8.14 -11.38 -3.99
CA ALA A 78 8.50 -12.52 -3.17
C ALA A 78 7.37 -12.85 -2.16
N PRO A 79 7.11 -14.14 -1.86
CA PRO A 79 6.04 -14.52 -0.93
C PRO A 79 6.17 -13.94 0.49
N ASP A 80 7.38 -13.57 0.91
CA ASP A 80 7.69 -12.97 2.21
C ASP A 80 7.95 -11.45 2.13
N ALA A 81 7.62 -10.82 1.00
CA ALA A 81 7.83 -9.38 0.82
C ALA A 81 7.08 -8.57 1.89
N LYS A 82 7.72 -7.50 2.37
CA LYS A 82 7.11 -6.58 3.33
C LYS A 82 5.97 -5.82 2.67
N LEU A 83 4.82 -5.76 3.36
CA LEU A 83 3.78 -4.77 3.09
C LEU A 83 4.29 -3.40 3.57
N VAL A 84 4.70 -2.55 2.64
CA VAL A 84 5.31 -1.25 2.94
C VAL A 84 4.34 -0.10 2.94
N ALA A 85 3.25 -0.23 2.20
CA ALA A 85 2.26 0.83 2.09
C ALA A 85 0.87 0.26 1.74
N VAL A 86 -0.12 1.12 1.89
CA VAL A 86 -1.42 0.97 1.25
C VAL A 86 -1.71 2.20 0.41
N GLU A 87 -2.49 2.04 -0.65
CA GLU A 87 -2.91 3.15 -1.48
C GLU A 87 -4.38 3.02 -1.85
N TYR A 88 -5.03 4.16 -2.03
CA TYR A 88 -6.34 4.22 -2.66
C TYR A 88 -6.26 4.99 -3.98
N PHE A 89 -6.71 4.34 -5.05
CA PHE A 89 -6.96 4.98 -6.34
C PHE A 89 -8.42 5.39 -6.32
N ILE A 90 -8.70 6.68 -6.27
CA ILE A 90 -10.06 7.20 -6.09
C ILE A 90 -10.44 7.95 -7.35
N GLU A 91 -11.62 7.69 -7.92
CA GLU A 91 -12.11 8.45 -9.08
C GLU A 91 -11.97 9.97 -8.85
N LYS A 92 -11.45 10.67 -9.86
CA LYS A 92 -11.05 12.08 -9.75
C LYS A 92 -12.17 12.97 -9.22
N LYS A 93 -13.41 12.86 -9.73
CA LYS A 93 -14.51 13.70 -9.22
C LYS A 93 -14.82 13.35 -7.77
N LEU A 94 -14.82 12.08 -7.40
CA LEU A 94 -15.05 11.63 -6.02
C LEU A 94 -13.98 12.18 -5.07
N ALA A 95 -12.69 12.03 -5.38
CA ALA A 95 -11.61 12.56 -4.55
C ALA A 95 -11.70 14.10 -4.45
N ARG A 96 -11.77 14.79 -5.58
CA ARG A 96 -11.66 16.26 -5.65
C ARG A 96 -12.88 16.98 -5.08
N LYS A 97 -14.04 16.32 -5.06
CA LYS A 97 -15.26 16.84 -4.40
C LYS A 97 -15.17 16.74 -2.89
N ASN A 98 -14.56 15.67 -2.36
CA ASN A 98 -14.60 15.36 -0.93
C ASN A 98 -13.30 15.73 -0.17
N VAL A 99 -12.22 16.07 -0.90
CA VAL A 99 -10.94 16.46 -0.31
C VAL A 99 -10.64 17.93 -0.63
N PRO A 100 -10.46 18.80 0.39
CA PRO A 100 -10.08 20.19 0.15
C PRO A 100 -8.79 20.31 -0.67
N LEU A 101 -8.72 21.29 -1.57
CA LEU A 101 -7.59 21.47 -2.49
C LEU A 101 -6.22 21.45 -1.79
N ILE A 102 -6.09 22.11 -0.63
CA ILE A 102 -4.84 22.13 0.14
C ILE A 102 -4.44 20.74 0.66
N GLN A 103 -5.42 19.91 1.06
CA GLN A 103 -5.17 18.55 1.51
C GLN A 103 -4.81 17.66 0.32
N TRP A 104 -5.51 17.79 -0.80
CA TRP A 104 -5.19 17.08 -2.04
C TRP A 104 -3.76 17.39 -2.47
N ASN A 105 -3.41 18.66 -2.59
CA ASN A 105 -2.07 19.09 -3.04
C ASN A 105 -0.93 18.56 -2.16
N ARG A 106 -1.19 18.34 -0.87
CA ARG A 106 -0.20 17.82 0.07
C ARG A 106 -0.08 16.30 0.01
N ASN A 107 -1.21 15.60 -0.11
CA ASN A 107 -1.30 14.18 0.21
C ASN A 107 -1.70 13.28 -0.96
N PHE A 108 -2.18 13.86 -2.06
CA PHE A 108 -2.69 13.15 -3.23
C PHE A 108 -1.88 13.53 -4.46
N HIS A 109 -1.92 12.65 -5.45
CA HIS A 109 -1.35 12.89 -6.78
C HIS A 109 -2.32 12.42 -7.89
N ASP A 110 -2.09 12.92 -9.11
CA ASP A 110 -2.91 12.58 -10.28
C ASP A 110 -2.26 11.41 -11.03
N HIS A 111 -2.96 10.28 -11.17
CA HIS A 111 -2.41 9.11 -11.83
C HIS A 111 -2.22 9.28 -13.34
N GLN A 112 -2.97 10.16 -14.02
CA GLN A 112 -2.69 10.44 -15.44
C GLN A 112 -1.35 11.12 -15.57
N VAL A 113 -1.07 12.11 -14.72
CA VAL A 113 0.23 12.81 -14.72
C VAL A 113 1.35 11.83 -14.47
N GLU A 114 1.18 10.89 -13.54
CA GLU A 114 2.17 9.86 -13.25
C GLU A 114 2.40 8.89 -14.43
N ILE A 115 1.32 8.40 -15.04
CA ILE A 115 1.36 7.51 -16.22
C ILE A 115 2.09 8.20 -17.37
N ASP A 116 1.79 9.48 -17.62
CA ASP A 116 2.42 10.28 -18.68
C ASP A 116 3.94 10.43 -18.48
N THR A 117 4.45 10.17 -17.27
CA THR A 117 5.89 10.16 -17.02
C THR A 117 6.61 8.90 -17.51
N GLY A 118 5.88 7.85 -17.90
CA GLY A 118 6.41 6.57 -18.37
C GLY A 118 6.99 5.66 -17.27
N ARG A 119 6.72 5.94 -15.99
CA ARG A 119 7.27 5.20 -14.83
C ARG A 119 6.35 4.12 -14.28
N VAL A 120 5.10 4.07 -14.73
CA VAL A 120 4.09 3.10 -14.29
C VAL A 120 4.13 1.88 -15.20
N ALA A 121 4.23 0.69 -14.61
CA ALA A 121 4.12 -0.57 -15.31
C ALA A 121 2.86 -1.32 -14.87
N ILE A 122 2.07 -1.81 -15.83
CA ILE A 122 0.99 -2.77 -15.58
C ILE A 122 1.57 -4.16 -15.82
N LEU A 123 1.42 -5.03 -14.83
CA LEU A 123 2.02 -6.37 -14.82
C LEU A 123 0.93 -7.45 -14.89
N ASP A 124 1.35 -8.68 -15.18
CA ASP A 124 0.51 -9.89 -15.19
C ASP A 124 -0.69 -9.87 -16.15
N ILE A 125 -0.63 -9.03 -17.20
CA ILE A 125 -1.62 -8.96 -18.28
C ILE A 125 -0.88 -9.04 -19.61
N GLU A 126 -1.13 -10.11 -20.38
CA GLU A 126 -0.49 -10.30 -21.70
C GLU A 126 -1.18 -9.51 -22.82
N ASP A 127 -2.49 -9.28 -22.73
CA ASP A 127 -3.27 -8.60 -23.77
C ASP A 127 -3.02 -7.07 -23.74
N PRO A 128 -2.37 -6.49 -24.77
CA PRO A 128 -2.06 -5.07 -24.79
C PRO A 128 -3.30 -4.17 -24.74
N LYS A 129 -4.45 -4.63 -25.23
CA LYS A 129 -5.71 -3.86 -25.17
C LYS A 129 -6.22 -3.77 -23.73
N LYS A 130 -6.06 -4.83 -22.93
CA LYS A 130 -6.42 -4.81 -21.51
C LYS A 130 -5.46 -3.95 -20.71
N VAL A 131 -4.17 -4.01 -21.02
CA VAL A 131 -3.16 -3.10 -20.43
C VAL A 131 -3.54 -1.64 -20.71
N GLN A 132 -3.83 -1.30 -21.97
CA GLN A 132 -4.24 0.04 -22.36
C GLN A 132 -5.53 0.49 -21.65
N ALA A 133 -6.55 -0.36 -21.62
CA ALA A 133 -7.82 -0.05 -20.96
C ALA A 133 -7.65 0.16 -19.44
N LEU A 134 -6.77 -0.61 -18.80
CA LEU A 134 -6.46 -0.44 -17.38
C LEU A 134 -5.67 0.86 -17.13
N ALA A 135 -4.72 1.21 -17.99
CA ALA A 135 -4.01 2.49 -17.90
C ALA A 135 -4.99 3.68 -18.04
N GLU A 136 -5.91 3.61 -18.99
CA GLU A 136 -6.95 4.63 -19.18
C GLU A 136 -7.93 4.73 -18.01
N ALA A 137 -8.23 3.61 -17.35
CA ALA A 137 -9.04 3.59 -16.13
C ALA A 137 -8.28 4.20 -14.95
N ALA A 138 -7.01 3.81 -14.75
CA ALA A 138 -6.13 4.35 -13.72
C ALA A 138 -5.94 5.87 -13.89
N GLY A 139 -5.74 6.36 -15.12
CA GLY A 139 -5.63 7.79 -15.42
C GLY A 139 -6.85 8.64 -15.04
N LYS A 140 -8.00 8.01 -14.75
CA LYS A 140 -9.21 8.71 -14.25
C LYS A 140 -9.28 8.80 -12.73
N THR A 141 -8.21 8.43 -12.03
CA THR A 141 -8.16 8.42 -10.56
C THR A 141 -7.07 9.35 -10.01
N ASP A 142 -7.22 9.76 -8.75
CA ASP A 142 -6.19 10.36 -7.92
C ASP A 142 -5.73 9.33 -6.87
N GLY A 143 -4.43 9.28 -6.58
CA GLY A 143 -3.82 8.37 -5.61
C GLY A 143 -3.55 9.03 -4.27
N VAL A 144 -3.74 8.29 -3.18
CA VAL A 144 -3.26 8.66 -1.83
C VAL A 144 -2.57 7.47 -1.19
N ILE A 145 -1.28 7.63 -0.90
CA ILE A 145 -0.41 6.58 -0.39
C ILE A 145 -0.20 6.79 1.12
N PHE A 146 -0.33 5.72 1.89
CA PHE A 146 0.07 5.68 3.29
C PHE A 146 1.22 4.68 3.41
N HIS A 147 2.44 5.18 3.53
CA HIS A 147 3.62 4.36 3.70
C HIS A 147 3.83 4.06 5.18
N LEU A 148 3.87 2.77 5.51
CA LEU A 148 3.76 2.21 6.86
C LEU A 148 5.07 1.61 7.37
N TRP A 149 5.96 1.18 6.47
CA TRP A 149 7.22 0.55 6.82
C TRP A 149 8.37 1.11 5.99
N GLY A 150 9.22 1.94 6.59
CA GLY A 150 10.36 2.56 5.93
C GLY A 150 11.50 1.60 5.60
N LYS A 151 12.23 1.87 4.51
CA LYS A 151 13.33 1.04 3.97
C LYS A 151 14.36 0.56 5.00
N ASN A 152 14.75 1.44 5.93
CA ASN A 152 15.81 1.14 6.92
C ASN A 152 15.26 0.63 8.26
N GLN A 153 13.95 0.44 8.37
CA GLN A 153 13.34 -0.05 9.59
C GLN A 153 13.37 -1.58 9.64
N VAL A 154 13.84 -2.12 10.76
CA VAL A 154 13.81 -3.57 11.02
C VAL A 154 12.38 -4.06 11.27
N VAL A 155 11.55 -3.23 11.91
CA VAL A 155 10.11 -3.44 12.16
C VAL A 155 9.38 -2.11 11.96
N PRO A 156 8.11 -2.10 11.53
CA PRO A 156 7.33 -0.86 11.44
C PRO A 156 7.16 -0.27 12.85
N ASP A 157 7.40 1.03 13.00
CA ASP A 157 7.40 1.72 14.29
C ASP A 157 6.15 2.58 14.53
N GLY A 158 5.16 2.49 13.63
CA GLY A 158 3.93 3.30 13.66
C GLY A 158 4.06 4.65 12.97
N THR A 159 5.23 5.02 12.45
CA THR A 159 5.39 6.21 11.61
C THR A 159 4.68 6.01 10.27
N VAL A 160 3.82 6.95 9.90
CA VAL A 160 3.16 6.98 8.59
C VAL A 160 3.64 8.20 7.80
N THR A 161 4.11 7.96 6.59
CA THR A 161 4.42 9.03 5.62
C THR A 161 3.47 8.97 4.44
N ILE A 162 3.24 10.11 3.79
CA ILE A 162 2.33 10.23 2.65
C ILE A 162 3.15 10.67 1.44
N PRO A 163 3.81 9.73 0.74
CA PRO A 163 4.57 10.05 -0.46
C PRO A 163 3.64 10.44 -1.62
N ASN A 164 4.19 11.09 -2.64
CA ASN A 164 3.49 11.42 -3.87
C ASN A 164 4.10 10.66 -5.05
N SER A 165 3.47 10.70 -6.23
CA SER A 165 4.10 10.20 -7.45
C SER A 165 5.33 11.02 -7.86
N LEU A 166 6.23 10.39 -8.61
CA LEU A 166 7.30 11.12 -9.28
C LEU A 166 6.68 11.97 -10.40
N GLY A 167 6.92 13.28 -10.36
CA GLY A 167 6.32 14.22 -11.31
C GLY A 167 4.98 14.81 -10.85
N HIS A 168 4.64 14.68 -9.55
CA HIS A 168 3.49 15.34 -8.95
C HIS A 168 3.37 16.82 -9.36
N VAL A 169 2.15 17.23 -9.71
CA VAL A 169 1.81 18.61 -10.07
C VAL A 169 0.71 19.10 -9.15
N TYR A 170 0.94 20.25 -8.52
CA TYR A 170 -0.07 20.90 -7.70
C TYR A 170 -1.26 21.36 -8.54
N ARG A 171 -2.47 21.02 -8.08
CA ARG A 171 -3.71 21.57 -8.61
C ARG A 171 -3.88 23.03 -8.18
N THR A 172 -4.42 23.83 -9.09
CA THR A 172 -4.76 25.24 -8.84
C THR A 172 -6.24 25.46 -8.53
N LYS A 173 -7.08 24.44 -8.75
CA LYS A 173 -8.52 24.44 -8.50
C LYS A 173 -9.00 23.02 -8.20
#